data_AF-A0A1T5LDA3-F1
#
_entry.id   AF-A0A1T5LDA3-F1
#
_cell.length_a   1.000
_cell.length_b   1.000
_cell.length_c   1.000
_cell.angle_alpha   90.00
_cell.angle_beta   90.00
_cell.angle_gamma   90.00
#
_symmetry.space_group_name_H-M   'P 1'
#
loop_
_entity.id
_entity.type
_entity.pdbx_description
1 polymer ?
#
loop_
_entity_poly.entity_id
_entity_poly.type
_entity_poly.pdbx_seq_one_letter_code
_entity_poly.pdbx_strand_id
1 'polypeptide(L)'
;MAAMKRLAIFCDGTWNQADQEHDGQACPSNVMRLATRVARTGADGLPQITYYDQGVGTGNQLDRLTGGAFGKGLDINLYEAYRFLMLNYEVGDEIFLFGFSRGAYTVRSLAGMIRKCGILNRLSVDHYRQAIDTYCDNARPGDEGPTAFRCEHSIATSKEIPIKMIGVWDTVGSLGIPVRGLRWVTADKYKFHDVELSSAVKNAYQALAIDEHRAPFEAARWVPRPKDEQYVEQMWFCGVHTDVGGGYPPDAHKRRLSDIPLKWMRDKAEALRLHMDPTLEAAPQNQLNSDPLADKHESKKGLYRVTPGIERVIGMAAKLQEQPTESTTERDPTQHLHPSVLERWDKDPSYRPNNLVRYLKMVNDPRVAKVGMGVKAPSPA
;
A
#
# COMPACT_ATOMS: atom_id res chain seq x y z
N MET A 1 -12.09 33.07 0.70
CA MET A 1 -11.34 31.81 0.88
C MET A 1 -11.71 30.91 -0.28
N ALA A 2 -10.76 30.27 -0.95
CA ALA A 2 -11.07 29.22 -1.91
C ALA A 2 -11.89 28.12 -1.21
N ALA A 3 -12.84 27.53 -1.92
CA ALA A 3 -13.62 26.43 -1.37
C ALA A 3 -12.70 25.21 -1.15
N MET A 4 -12.83 24.57 0.02
CA MET A 4 -12.10 23.34 0.37
C MET A 4 -12.28 22.27 -0.72
N LYS A 5 -11.23 21.50 -0.98
CA LYS A 5 -11.24 20.37 -1.93
C LYS A 5 -10.57 19.12 -1.37
N ARG A 6 -10.80 18.00 -2.05
CA ARG A 6 -10.12 16.72 -1.78
C ARG A 6 -9.07 16.47 -2.83
N LEU A 7 -7.84 16.19 -2.42
CA LEU A 7 -6.75 15.76 -3.29
C LEU A 7 -6.50 14.28 -3.08
N ALA A 8 -6.76 13.46 -4.10
CA ALA A 8 -6.58 12.01 -4.05
C ALA A 8 -5.43 11.57 -4.96
N ILE A 9 -4.37 11.04 -4.36
CA ILE A 9 -3.13 10.64 -5.02
C ILE A 9 -3.11 9.12 -5.14
N PHE A 10 -2.93 8.60 -6.34
CA PHE A 10 -2.96 7.19 -6.67
C PHE A 10 -1.62 6.79 -7.30
N CYS A 11 -0.80 6.04 -6.58
CA CYS A 11 0.48 5.53 -7.10
C CYS A 11 0.41 4.02 -7.31
N ASP A 12 0.58 3.57 -8.55
CA ASP A 12 0.51 2.13 -8.86
C ASP A 12 1.85 1.40 -8.63
N GLY A 13 1.81 0.07 -8.56
CA GLY A 13 2.98 -0.77 -8.52
C GLY A 13 3.76 -0.75 -9.84
N THR A 14 5.09 -0.83 -9.77
CA THR A 14 5.96 -1.04 -10.93
C THR A 14 5.48 -2.23 -11.77
N TRP A 15 5.55 -2.08 -13.09
CA TRP A 15 5.03 -2.97 -14.14
C TRP A 15 3.53 -2.93 -14.38
N ASN A 16 2.75 -2.26 -13.52
CA ASN A 16 1.35 -2.04 -13.81
C ASN A 16 1.19 -0.88 -14.80
N GLN A 17 0.35 -1.09 -15.81
CA GLN A 17 -0.07 -0.06 -16.74
C GLN A 17 -1.57 0.17 -16.62
N ALA A 18 -2.02 1.41 -16.85
CA ALA A 18 -3.43 1.76 -16.79
C ALA A 18 -4.27 0.92 -17.77
N ASP A 19 -3.67 0.62 -18.92
CA ASP A 19 -4.15 -0.18 -20.04
C ASP A 19 -3.48 -1.57 -20.07
N GLN A 20 -3.01 -2.09 -18.93
CA GLN A 20 -2.41 -3.42 -18.90
C GLN A 20 -3.40 -4.46 -19.38
N GLU A 21 -2.95 -5.32 -20.29
CA GLU A 21 -3.73 -6.43 -20.83
C GLU A 21 -3.01 -7.77 -20.64
N HIS A 22 -3.79 -8.84 -20.48
CA HIS A 22 -3.33 -10.22 -20.58
C HIS A 22 -4.19 -10.94 -21.62
N ASP A 23 -3.56 -11.46 -22.68
CA ASP A 23 -4.24 -12.11 -23.80
C ASP A 23 -5.41 -11.27 -24.38
N GLY A 24 -5.19 -9.96 -24.53
CA GLY A 24 -6.17 -9.00 -25.06
C GLY A 24 -7.29 -8.62 -24.08
N GLN A 25 -7.18 -9.00 -22.80
CA GLN A 25 -8.13 -8.62 -21.76
C GLN A 25 -7.54 -7.60 -20.80
N ALA A 26 -8.25 -6.48 -20.58
CA ALA A 26 -7.85 -5.45 -19.64
C ALA A 26 -7.78 -5.98 -18.19
N CYS A 27 -6.63 -5.74 -17.56
CA CYS A 27 -6.26 -6.21 -16.22
C CYS A 27 -5.72 -5.04 -15.36
N PRO A 28 -6.52 -3.98 -15.11
CA PRO A 28 -6.05 -2.86 -14.31
C PRO A 28 -5.83 -3.25 -12.85
N SER A 29 -4.91 -2.56 -12.19
CA SER A 29 -4.72 -2.65 -10.74
C SER A 29 -5.93 -2.09 -9.98
N ASN A 30 -6.04 -2.42 -8.69
CA ASN A 30 -7.03 -1.81 -7.81
C ASN A 30 -6.80 -0.30 -7.60
N VAL A 31 -5.56 0.20 -7.79
CA VAL A 31 -5.25 1.64 -7.76
C VAL A 31 -5.95 2.35 -8.91
N MET A 32 -5.76 1.90 -10.14
CA MET A 32 -6.41 2.46 -11.33
C MET A 32 -7.95 2.29 -11.26
N ARG A 33 -8.41 1.11 -10.84
CA ARG A 33 -9.84 0.85 -10.66
C ARG A 33 -10.47 1.78 -9.63
N LEU A 34 -9.82 2.06 -8.50
CA LEU A 34 -10.34 3.02 -7.53
C LEU A 34 -10.26 4.46 -8.06
N ALA A 35 -9.13 4.86 -8.64
CA ALA A 35 -8.90 6.21 -9.16
C ALA A 35 -9.99 6.61 -10.18
N THR A 36 -10.29 5.71 -11.11
CA THR A 36 -11.33 5.90 -12.13
C THR A 36 -12.74 5.96 -11.57
N ARG A 37 -12.99 5.46 -10.35
CA ARG A 37 -14.31 5.51 -9.71
C ARG A 37 -14.55 6.79 -8.94
N VAL A 38 -13.52 7.55 -8.58
CA VAL A 38 -13.70 8.79 -7.79
C VAL A 38 -14.51 9.83 -8.56
N ALA A 39 -15.57 10.36 -7.95
CA ALA A 39 -16.37 11.44 -8.52
C ALA A 39 -15.54 12.72 -8.62
N ARG A 40 -15.76 13.53 -9.66
CA ARG A 40 -15.09 14.86 -9.78
C ARG A 40 -15.57 15.86 -8.73
N THR A 41 -16.79 15.69 -8.24
CA THR A 41 -17.40 16.49 -7.19
C THR A 41 -18.12 15.55 -6.23
N GLY A 42 -17.84 15.69 -4.94
CA GLY A 42 -18.46 14.89 -3.91
C GLY A 42 -19.96 15.15 -3.79
N ALA A 43 -20.69 14.22 -3.16
CA ALA A 43 -22.10 14.41 -2.84
C ALA A 43 -22.35 15.62 -1.91
N ASP A 44 -21.31 16.05 -1.18
CA ASP A 44 -21.27 17.25 -0.36
C ASP A 44 -20.87 18.53 -1.12
N GLY A 45 -20.71 18.46 -2.43
CA GLY A 45 -20.36 19.58 -3.29
C GLY A 45 -18.88 19.94 -3.34
N LEU A 46 -18.01 19.27 -2.58
CA LEU A 46 -16.58 19.56 -2.59
C LEU A 46 -15.91 18.98 -3.86
N PRO A 47 -15.07 19.75 -4.57
CA PRO A 47 -14.26 19.22 -5.66
C PRO A 47 -13.34 18.09 -5.18
N GLN A 48 -13.20 17.03 -5.98
CA GLN A 48 -12.26 15.94 -5.71
C GLN A 48 -11.31 15.81 -6.91
N ILE A 49 -10.06 16.20 -6.71
CA ILE A 49 -9.03 16.22 -7.75
C ILE A 49 -8.15 14.99 -7.59
N THR A 50 -8.08 14.17 -8.63
CA THR A 50 -7.30 12.95 -8.65
C THR A 50 -5.97 13.16 -9.36
N TYR A 51 -4.89 12.66 -8.80
CA TYR A 51 -3.60 12.47 -9.45
C TYR A 51 -3.31 10.98 -9.55
N TYR A 52 -2.96 10.51 -10.73
CA TYR A 52 -2.57 9.12 -10.96
C TYR A 52 -1.14 9.05 -11.49
N ASP A 53 -0.33 8.22 -10.85
CA ASP A 53 1.03 7.89 -11.22
C ASP A 53 1.12 6.42 -11.62
N GLN A 54 1.61 6.20 -12.83
CA GLN A 54 1.87 4.88 -13.37
C GLN A 54 3.22 4.40 -12.83
N GLY A 55 3.24 3.24 -12.17
CA GLY A 55 4.44 2.76 -11.47
C GLY A 55 5.68 2.66 -12.37
N VAL A 56 6.87 2.77 -11.77
CA VAL A 56 8.18 2.72 -12.45
C VAL A 56 8.30 1.56 -13.45
N GLY A 57 8.89 1.78 -14.64
CA GLY A 57 9.26 0.72 -15.60
C GLY A 57 8.36 0.54 -16.84
N THR A 58 7.54 1.53 -17.17
CA THR A 58 6.61 1.49 -18.32
C THR A 58 7.17 2.10 -19.62
N GLY A 59 8.39 2.63 -19.59
CA GLY A 59 9.16 3.08 -20.76
C GLY A 59 10.19 2.05 -21.26
N ASN A 60 10.40 2.03 -22.59
CA ASN A 60 11.35 1.26 -23.42
C ASN A 60 11.94 -0.07 -22.87
N GLN A 61 11.68 -1.15 -23.62
CA GLN A 61 12.02 -2.53 -23.27
C GLN A 61 13.51 -2.83 -23.00
N LEU A 62 14.45 -1.96 -23.37
CA LEU A 62 15.89 -2.17 -23.17
C LEU A 62 16.39 -1.79 -21.76
N ASP A 63 15.70 -0.90 -21.04
CA ASP A 63 16.03 -0.56 -19.64
C ASP A 63 15.50 -1.58 -18.64
N ARG A 64 14.79 -2.62 -19.12
CA ARG A 64 14.15 -3.67 -18.31
C ARG A 64 15.14 -4.53 -17.49
N LEU A 65 16.41 -4.58 -17.87
CA LEU A 65 17.38 -5.53 -17.31
C LEU A 65 18.51 -4.91 -16.47
N THR A 66 18.69 -3.59 -16.50
CA THR A 66 19.80 -2.90 -15.85
C THR A 66 19.32 -2.21 -14.58
N GLY A 67 19.48 -2.91 -13.45
CA GLY A 67 18.94 -2.60 -12.12
C GLY A 67 19.30 -1.25 -11.47
N GLY A 68 19.90 -0.29 -12.19
CA GLY A 68 20.27 1.04 -11.71
C GLY A 68 19.17 2.11 -11.83
N ALA A 69 18.17 1.92 -12.70
CA ALA A 69 17.07 2.87 -12.89
C ALA A 69 15.92 2.73 -11.87
N PHE A 70 15.81 1.57 -11.21
CA PHE A 70 14.66 1.24 -10.35
C PHE A 70 14.58 2.05 -9.04
N GLY A 71 15.71 2.37 -8.40
CA GLY A 71 15.74 3.24 -7.21
C GLY A 71 15.49 4.70 -7.56
N LYS A 72 16.11 5.19 -8.65
CA LYS A 72 15.90 6.55 -9.18
C LYS A 72 14.46 6.80 -9.62
N GLY A 73 13.76 5.80 -10.17
CA GLY A 73 12.37 5.94 -10.60
C GLY A 73 11.38 6.15 -9.45
N LEU A 74 11.63 5.54 -8.29
CA LEU A 74 10.78 5.70 -7.11
C LEU A 74 10.85 7.13 -6.54
N ASP A 75 12.06 7.69 -6.56
CA ASP A 75 12.31 9.09 -6.20
C ASP A 75 11.56 10.04 -7.15
N ILE A 76 11.55 9.74 -8.47
CA ILE A 76 10.81 10.53 -9.46
C ILE A 76 9.31 10.56 -9.14
N ASN A 77 8.69 9.40 -8.90
CA ASN A 77 7.25 9.31 -8.66
C ASN A 77 6.84 10.04 -7.35
N LEU A 78 7.68 9.93 -6.31
CA LEU A 78 7.52 10.71 -5.07
C LEU A 78 7.55 12.22 -5.34
N TYR A 79 8.54 12.67 -6.11
CA TYR A 79 8.74 14.09 -6.42
C TYR A 79 7.67 14.66 -7.36
N GLU A 80 7.14 13.87 -8.29
CA GLU A 80 5.98 14.26 -9.11
C GLU A 80 4.72 14.42 -8.25
N ALA A 81 4.42 13.45 -7.38
CA ALA A 81 3.27 13.54 -6.47
C ALA A 81 3.41 14.71 -5.47
N TYR A 82 4.62 14.96 -4.96
CA TYR A 82 4.89 16.11 -4.10
C TYR A 82 4.72 17.45 -4.84
N ARG A 83 5.16 17.55 -6.10
CA ARG A 83 4.90 18.73 -6.95
C ARG A 83 3.41 18.92 -7.22
N PHE A 84 2.66 17.85 -7.46
CA PHE A 84 1.21 17.94 -7.59
C PHE A 84 0.59 18.58 -6.35
N LEU A 85 0.99 18.16 -5.14
CA LEU A 85 0.52 18.78 -3.90
C LEU A 85 0.97 20.25 -3.78
N MET A 86 2.23 20.58 -4.05
CA MET A 86 2.74 21.96 -4.05
C MET A 86 1.91 22.89 -4.96
N LEU A 87 1.47 22.38 -6.10
CA LEU A 87 0.73 23.15 -7.10
C LEU A 87 -0.77 23.22 -6.83
N ASN A 88 -1.35 22.33 -6.02
CA ASN A 88 -2.82 22.21 -5.89
C ASN A 88 -3.35 22.36 -4.47
N TYR A 89 -2.55 22.04 -3.44
CA TYR A 89 -2.98 22.10 -2.05
C TYR A 89 -3.14 23.55 -1.56
N GLU A 90 -4.24 23.79 -0.87
CA GLU A 90 -4.48 24.98 -0.05
C GLU A 90 -4.74 24.55 1.39
N VAL A 91 -4.42 25.44 2.34
CA VAL A 91 -4.61 25.14 3.77
C VAL A 91 -6.08 24.83 4.05
N GLY A 92 -6.35 23.61 4.51
CA GLY A 92 -7.68 23.10 4.81
C GLY A 92 -8.17 22.00 3.87
N ASP A 93 -7.51 21.76 2.74
CA ASP A 93 -7.85 20.66 1.84
C ASP A 93 -7.64 19.28 2.50
N GLU A 94 -8.42 18.29 2.07
CA GLU A 94 -8.28 16.91 2.54
C GLU A 94 -7.39 16.10 1.60
N ILE A 95 -6.35 15.46 2.14
CA ILE A 95 -5.41 14.63 1.36
C ILE A 95 -5.73 13.14 1.55
N PHE A 96 -5.92 12.43 0.43
CA PHE A 96 -6.10 10.99 0.37
C PHE A 96 -4.97 10.37 -0.43
N LEU A 97 -4.34 9.34 0.12
CA LEU A 97 -3.19 8.69 -0.47
C LEU A 97 -3.47 7.20 -0.72
N PHE A 98 -3.30 6.73 -1.94
CA PHE A 98 -3.52 5.34 -2.31
C PHE A 98 -2.33 4.76 -3.05
N GLY A 99 -1.98 3.52 -2.74
CA GLY A 99 -0.97 2.84 -3.55
C GLY A 99 -0.92 1.34 -3.40
N PHE A 100 -0.36 0.68 -4.41
CA PHE A 100 -0.16 -0.76 -4.43
C PHE A 100 1.32 -1.09 -4.54
N SER A 101 1.80 -2.10 -3.81
CA SER A 101 3.16 -2.63 -3.97
C SER A 101 4.24 -1.57 -3.69
N ARG A 102 4.98 -1.15 -4.73
CA ARG A 102 5.92 -0.01 -4.65
C ARG A 102 5.23 1.35 -4.68
N GLY A 103 4.07 1.48 -5.33
CA GLY A 103 3.27 2.68 -5.23
C GLY A 103 2.76 2.92 -3.81
N ALA A 104 2.50 1.84 -3.06
CA ALA A 104 2.22 1.92 -1.61
C ALA A 104 3.42 2.48 -0.83
N TYR A 105 4.65 2.10 -1.22
CA TYR A 105 5.85 2.72 -0.68
C TYR A 105 5.93 4.21 -1.04
N THR A 106 5.69 4.57 -2.30
CA THR A 106 5.70 5.99 -2.75
C THR A 106 4.77 6.85 -1.91
N VAL A 107 3.52 6.43 -1.69
CA VAL A 107 2.58 7.24 -0.91
C VAL A 107 2.90 7.28 0.58
N ARG A 108 3.51 6.22 1.13
CA ARG A 108 4.02 6.25 2.52
C ARG A 108 5.20 7.21 2.65
N SER A 109 6.10 7.23 1.67
CA SER A 109 7.20 8.21 1.59
C SER A 109 6.67 9.63 1.44
N LEU A 110 5.64 9.84 0.61
CA LEU A 110 4.99 11.13 0.46
C LEU A 110 4.40 11.62 1.80
N ALA A 111 3.76 10.73 2.56
CA ALA A 111 3.27 11.07 3.90
C ALA A 111 4.40 11.44 4.89
N GLY A 112 5.56 10.79 4.78
CA GLY A 112 6.76 11.14 5.54
C GLY A 112 7.34 12.49 5.14
N MET A 113 7.40 12.77 3.83
CA MET A 113 7.86 14.05 3.29
C MET A 113 6.96 15.21 3.69
N ILE A 114 5.63 15.04 3.63
CA ILE A 114 4.66 16.06 4.11
C ILE A 114 4.88 16.36 5.60
N ARG A 115 5.07 15.32 6.42
CA ARG A 115 5.32 15.49 7.87
C ARG A 115 6.64 16.21 8.14
N LYS A 116 7.71 15.83 7.45
CA LYS A 116 9.07 16.33 7.69
C LYS A 116 9.31 17.70 7.09
N CYS A 117 8.83 17.94 5.87
CA CYS A 117 9.14 19.14 5.08
C CYS A 117 7.94 20.07 4.90
N GLY A 118 6.72 19.65 5.31
CA GLY A 118 5.50 20.36 4.97
C GLY A 118 5.16 20.19 3.49
N ILE A 119 4.15 20.92 3.02
CA ILE A 119 3.95 21.16 1.58
C ILE A 119 4.56 22.52 1.26
N LEU A 120 5.50 22.57 0.33
CA LEU A 120 6.24 23.77 -0.02
C LEU A 120 5.29 24.86 -0.54
N ASN A 121 5.45 26.08 -0.04
CA ASN A 121 4.78 27.26 -0.58
C ASN A 121 5.32 27.53 -2.00
N ARG A 122 4.43 27.92 -2.92
CA ARG A 122 4.83 28.26 -4.29
C ARG A 122 5.82 29.43 -4.36
N LEU A 123 5.80 30.32 -3.36
CA LEU A 123 6.79 31.41 -3.23
C LEU A 123 8.18 30.91 -2.83
N SER A 124 8.30 29.67 -2.35
CA SER A 124 9.56 29.05 -1.92
C SER A 124 10.03 27.96 -2.90
N VAL A 125 9.62 28.04 -4.17
CA VAL A 125 9.93 27.01 -5.19
C VAL A 125 11.43 26.83 -5.44
N ASP A 126 12.24 27.85 -5.20
CA ASP A 126 13.70 27.81 -5.21
C ASP A 126 14.29 26.87 -4.13
N HIS A 127 13.53 26.60 -3.07
CA HIS A 127 13.89 25.68 -1.98
C HIS A 127 13.42 24.24 -2.23
N TYR A 128 12.92 23.93 -3.43
CA TYR A 128 12.42 22.59 -3.76
C TYR A 128 13.48 21.49 -3.59
N ARG A 129 14.73 21.74 -4.01
CA ARG A 129 15.84 20.80 -3.79
C ARG A 129 16.16 20.63 -2.32
N GLN A 130 16.16 21.72 -1.56
CA GLN A 130 16.38 21.69 -0.12
C GLN A 130 15.29 20.88 0.59
N ALA A 131 14.02 20.97 0.17
CA ALA A 131 12.96 20.12 0.71
C ALA A 131 13.26 18.62 0.52
N ILE A 132 13.77 18.23 -0.65
CA ILE A 132 14.20 16.85 -0.94
C ILE A 132 15.39 16.45 -0.06
N ASP A 133 16.40 17.31 0.02
CA ASP A 133 17.60 17.06 0.82
C ASP A 133 17.24 16.90 2.31
N THR A 134 16.39 17.78 2.83
CA THR A 134 15.83 17.68 4.18
C THR A 134 15.06 16.38 4.35
N TYR A 135 14.23 15.96 3.39
CA TYR A 135 13.52 14.68 3.52
C TYR A 135 14.49 13.50 3.63
N CYS A 136 15.51 13.47 2.77
CA CYS A 136 16.49 12.39 2.64
C CYS A 136 17.57 12.36 3.73
N ASP A 137 17.70 13.40 4.54
CA ASP A 137 18.65 13.42 5.65
C ASP A 137 18.19 12.54 6.84
N ASN A 138 19.09 12.34 7.82
CA ASN A 138 18.82 11.53 9.01
C ASN A 138 18.04 12.28 10.12
N ALA A 139 17.75 13.57 9.96
CA ALA A 139 17.04 14.35 10.97
C ALA A 139 15.60 13.84 11.11
N ARG A 140 15.07 13.91 12.33
CA ARG A 140 13.68 13.55 12.62
C ARG A 140 12.77 14.74 12.36
N PRO A 141 11.48 14.53 12.04
CA PRO A 141 10.55 15.63 11.75
C PRO A 141 10.42 16.69 12.86
N GLY A 142 10.66 16.33 14.12
CA GLY A 142 10.61 17.24 15.27
C GLY A 142 11.92 17.96 15.58
N ASP A 143 13.01 17.67 14.86
CA ASP A 143 14.29 18.33 15.07
C ASP A 143 14.24 19.78 14.58
N GLU A 144 15.17 20.62 15.08
CA GLU A 144 15.20 22.07 14.79
C GLU A 144 15.24 22.37 13.29
N GLY A 145 16.09 21.67 12.53
CA GLY A 145 16.25 21.87 11.08
C GLY A 145 14.95 21.69 10.29
N PRO A 146 14.35 20.47 10.28
CA PRO A 146 13.08 20.24 9.60
C PRO A 146 11.94 21.13 10.10
N THR A 147 11.91 21.44 11.40
CA THR A 147 10.89 22.33 11.98
C THR A 147 11.03 23.76 11.48
N ALA A 148 12.24 24.32 11.48
CA ALA A 148 12.53 25.65 10.94
C ALA A 148 12.20 25.71 9.44
N PHE A 149 12.62 24.70 8.67
CA PHE A 149 12.33 24.61 7.24
C PHE A 149 10.82 24.65 6.96
N ARG A 150 10.02 23.89 7.72
CA ARG A 150 8.55 23.92 7.60
C ARG A 150 7.98 25.30 7.93
N CYS A 151 8.41 25.87 9.06
CA CYS A 151 7.95 27.18 9.51
C CYS A 151 8.16 28.27 8.45
N GLU A 152 9.32 28.24 7.77
CA GLU A 152 9.69 29.26 6.80
C GLU A 152 9.11 29.01 5.40
N HIS A 153 9.12 27.76 4.93
CA HIS A 153 8.86 27.46 3.52
C HIS A 153 7.57 26.67 3.26
N SER A 154 6.89 26.13 4.29
CA SER A 154 5.63 25.43 4.08
C SER A 154 4.45 26.39 3.95
N ILE A 155 3.49 26.05 3.08
CA ILE A 155 2.21 26.75 2.97
C ILE A 155 1.40 26.78 4.28
N ALA A 156 1.61 25.81 5.17
CA ALA A 156 0.97 25.74 6.48
C ALA A 156 1.86 26.26 7.62
N THR A 157 3.04 26.80 7.32
CA THR A 157 4.03 27.28 8.30
C THR A 157 4.38 26.20 9.33
N SER A 158 4.15 26.44 10.63
CA SER A 158 4.46 25.51 11.72
C SER A 158 3.43 24.41 11.93
N LYS A 159 2.25 24.47 11.28
CA LYS A 159 1.18 23.49 11.50
C LYS A 159 1.41 22.22 10.69
N GLU A 160 1.30 21.07 11.34
CA GLU A 160 1.28 19.77 10.65
C GLU A 160 0.07 19.69 9.73
N ILE A 161 0.29 19.28 8.47
CA ILE A 161 -0.75 19.13 7.45
C ILE A 161 -1.34 17.72 7.58
N PRO A 162 -2.61 17.57 7.99
CA PRO A 162 -3.20 16.26 8.18
C PRO A 162 -3.47 15.56 6.84
N ILE A 163 -3.17 14.26 6.82
CA ILE A 163 -3.52 13.34 5.74
C ILE A 163 -4.76 12.59 6.20
N LYS A 164 -5.89 12.81 5.51
CA LYS A 164 -7.18 12.25 5.88
C LYS A 164 -7.15 10.72 5.88
N MET A 165 -6.56 10.15 4.83
CA MET A 165 -6.48 8.70 4.65
C MET A 165 -5.21 8.29 3.91
N ILE A 166 -4.59 7.18 4.34
CA ILE A 166 -3.71 6.37 3.51
C ILE A 166 -4.29 4.97 3.34
N GLY A 167 -4.51 4.54 2.10
CA GLY A 167 -5.06 3.25 1.74
C GLY A 167 -4.09 2.49 0.84
N VAL A 168 -3.48 1.42 1.35
CA VAL A 168 -2.48 0.67 0.60
C VAL A 168 -2.83 -0.78 0.38
N TRP A 169 -2.48 -1.31 -0.78
CA TRP A 169 -2.49 -2.74 -1.07
C TRP A 169 -1.07 -3.28 -1.01
N ASP A 170 -0.86 -4.27 -0.14
CA ASP A 170 0.29 -5.15 -0.06
C ASP A 170 1.65 -4.47 -0.26
N THR A 171 1.97 -3.51 0.64
CA THR A 171 3.24 -2.75 0.57
C THR A 171 4.45 -3.68 0.57
N VAL A 172 5.33 -3.54 -0.42
CA VAL A 172 6.62 -4.26 -0.48
C VAL A 172 7.78 -3.26 -0.53
N GLY A 173 8.90 -3.60 0.10
CA GLY A 173 10.08 -2.72 0.14
C GLY A 173 10.72 -2.50 -1.24
N SER A 174 11.32 -1.33 -1.45
CA SER A 174 12.00 -0.96 -2.70
C SER A 174 13.20 -1.86 -3.05
N LEU A 175 13.79 -2.56 -2.06
CA LEU A 175 14.85 -3.55 -2.24
C LEU A 175 14.35 -4.94 -2.72
N GLY A 176 13.04 -5.12 -2.89
CA GLY A 176 12.37 -6.41 -3.06
C GLY A 176 12.19 -6.95 -4.48
N ILE A 177 12.95 -6.49 -5.48
CA ILE A 177 13.09 -7.25 -6.74
C ILE A 177 14.54 -7.72 -6.86
N PRO A 178 14.79 -9.01 -7.18
CA PRO A 178 16.15 -9.50 -7.34
C PRO A 178 16.84 -8.76 -8.49
N VAL A 179 17.61 -7.72 -8.15
CA VAL A 179 18.71 -7.27 -9.01
C VAL A 179 19.86 -8.19 -8.69
N ARG A 180 20.15 -9.14 -9.59
CA ARG A 180 21.36 -9.97 -9.52
C ARG A 180 22.57 -9.06 -9.27
N GLY A 181 23.19 -9.14 -8.10
CA GLY A 181 24.49 -8.55 -7.78
C GLY A 181 24.54 -7.19 -7.06
N LEU A 182 23.43 -6.50 -6.80
CA LEU A 182 23.46 -5.09 -6.32
C LEU A 182 22.80 -4.82 -4.95
N ARG A 183 22.58 -5.84 -4.12
CA ARG A 183 21.93 -5.72 -2.80
C ARG A 183 22.75 -4.88 -1.80
N TRP A 184 24.07 -4.80 -1.96
CA TRP A 184 24.99 -4.09 -1.06
C TRP A 184 25.24 -2.63 -1.46
N VAL A 185 24.93 -2.24 -2.71
CA VAL A 185 25.22 -0.88 -3.24
C VAL A 185 24.06 0.09 -2.99
N THR A 186 22.86 -0.42 -2.73
CA THR A 186 21.62 0.37 -2.58
C THR A 186 21.07 0.39 -1.15
N ALA A 187 21.63 -0.42 -0.25
CA ALA A 187 21.15 -0.58 1.13
C ALA A 187 21.29 0.68 1.98
N ASP A 188 22.33 1.49 1.76
CA ASP A 188 22.59 2.70 2.54
C ASP A 188 21.87 3.95 2.01
N LYS A 189 21.47 3.97 0.73
CA LYS A 189 20.77 5.12 0.12
C LYS A 189 19.26 5.13 0.33
N TYR A 190 18.68 3.98 0.69
CA TYR A 190 17.24 3.82 0.89
C TYR A 190 16.94 3.12 2.20
N LYS A 191 17.68 3.48 3.26
CA LYS A 191 17.28 3.18 4.63
C LYS A 191 15.96 3.90 4.87
N PHE A 192 14.88 3.15 4.87
CA PHE A 192 13.62 3.57 5.45
C PHE A 192 13.90 4.22 6.80
N HIS A 193 13.49 5.47 6.97
CA HIS A 193 13.45 6.10 8.29
C HIS A 193 12.18 5.78 9.06
N ASP A 194 11.16 5.13 8.48
CA ASP A 194 9.95 4.78 9.22
C ASP A 194 9.14 3.64 8.57
N VAL A 195 9.24 2.41 9.12
CA VAL A 195 8.13 1.44 9.06
C VAL A 195 6.95 1.89 9.94
N GLU A 196 7.19 2.92 10.75
CA GLU A 196 6.17 3.65 11.49
C GLU A 196 5.28 4.47 10.55
N LEU A 197 4.02 4.60 10.93
CA LEU A 197 3.08 5.45 10.23
C LEU A 197 3.37 6.93 10.55
N SER A 198 3.41 7.78 9.53
CA SER A 198 3.55 9.24 9.70
C SER A 198 2.46 9.79 10.64
N SER A 199 2.82 10.67 11.58
CA SER A 199 1.86 11.31 12.52
C SER A 199 0.76 12.10 11.80
N ALA A 200 1.07 12.59 10.60
CA ALA A 200 0.14 13.34 9.77
C ALA A 200 -1.08 12.50 9.35
N VAL A 201 -0.97 11.17 9.30
CA VAL A 201 -2.04 10.29 8.82
C VAL A 201 -3.11 10.10 9.90
N LYS A 202 -4.37 10.41 9.60
CA LYS A 202 -5.49 10.19 10.53
C LYS A 202 -6.12 8.80 10.41
N ASN A 203 -6.20 8.25 9.20
CA ASN A 203 -6.76 6.92 8.98
C ASN A 203 -5.86 6.11 8.03
N ALA A 204 -5.41 4.94 8.47
CA ALA A 204 -4.49 4.09 7.73
C ALA A 204 -5.10 2.70 7.53
N TYR A 205 -5.21 2.29 6.26
CA TYR A 205 -5.79 1.02 5.85
C TYR A 205 -4.79 0.27 4.97
N GLN A 206 -4.46 -0.96 5.33
CA GLN A 206 -3.57 -1.81 4.54
C GLN A 206 -4.21 -3.17 4.24
N ALA A 207 -4.38 -3.50 2.97
CA ALA A 207 -4.78 -4.84 2.54
C ALA A 207 -3.53 -5.73 2.36
N LEU A 208 -3.54 -6.94 2.92
CA LEU A 208 -2.39 -7.86 2.94
C LEU A 208 -2.73 -9.21 2.31
N ALA A 209 -1.83 -9.75 1.50
CA ALA A 209 -1.98 -11.07 0.87
C ALA A 209 -1.52 -12.21 1.80
N ILE A 210 -2.38 -13.22 1.99
CA ILE A 210 -2.08 -14.41 2.81
C ILE A 210 -1.15 -15.38 2.08
N ASP A 211 -1.35 -15.57 0.77
CA ASP A 211 -0.78 -16.67 -0.01
C ASP A 211 0.45 -16.26 -0.84
N GLU A 212 1.06 -15.10 -0.53
CA GLU A 212 2.29 -14.65 -1.19
C GLU A 212 3.54 -15.26 -0.54
N HIS A 213 4.18 -16.18 -1.28
CA HIS A 213 5.36 -16.92 -0.82
C HIS A 213 6.71 -16.46 -1.36
N ARG A 214 6.80 -15.41 -2.20
CA ARG A 214 8.08 -14.92 -2.72
C ARG A 214 8.77 -14.06 -1.66
N ALA A 215 9.95 -14.48 -1.22
CA ALA A 215 10.73 -13.76 -0.21
C ALA A 215 10.95 -12.26 -0.51
N PRO A 216 11.19 -11.83 -1.76
CA PRO A 216 11.34 -10.41 -2.07
C PRO A 216 10.03 -9.59 -1.93
N PHE A 217 8.88 -10.27 -1.84
CA PHE A 217 7.57 -9.68 -1.63
C PHE A 217 7.12 -9.82 -0.16
N GLU A 218 8.04 -9.85 0.80
CA GLU A 218 7.66 -9.76 2.21
C GLU A 218 6.97 -8.40 2.48
N ALA A 219 5.80 -8.45 3.12
CA ALA A 219 4.98 -7.27 3.31
C ALA A 219 5.54 -6.34 4.39
N ALA A 220 5.68 -5.06 4.08
CA ALA A 220 6.08 -4.01 5.03
C ALA A 220 4.89 -3.61 5.93
N ARG A 221 4.58 -4.45 6.91
CA ARG A 221 3.51 -4.23 7.90
C ARG A 221 3.80 -3.01 8.77
N TRP A 222 2.76 -2.25 9.12
CA TRP A 222 2.88 -1.19 10.12
C TRP A 222 3.04 -1.82 11.50
N VAL A 223 3.84 -1.15 12.34
CA VAL A 223 3.95 -1.50 13.76
C VAL A 223 2.67 -1.07 14.50
N PRO A 224 2.21 -1.83 15.52
CA PRO A 224 0.98 -1.54 16.26
C PRO A 224 1.16 -0.40 17.28
N ARG A 225 1.62 0.76 16.82
CA ARG A 225 1.80 1.97 17.64
C ARG A 225 1.08 3.15 16.98
N PRO A 226 -0.27 3.13 16.91
CA PRO A 226 -1.01 4.29 16.44
C PRO A 226 -0.71 5.47 17.38
N LYS A 227 -0.51 6.65 16.79
CA LYS A 227 -0.40 7.90 17.55
C LYS A 227 -1.80 8.41 17.90
N ASP A 228 -1.86 9.43 18.76
CA ASP A 228 -3.13 10.05 19.15
C ASP A 228 -3.96 10.46 17.91
N GLU A 229 -5.26 10.16 17.95
CA GLU A 229 -6.21 10.39 16.86
C GLU A 229 -5.91 9.65 15.54
N GLN A 230 -5.01 8.67 15.54
CA GLN A 230 -4.78 7.78 14.40
C GLN A 230 -5.59 6.50 14.52
N TYR A 231 -6.29 6.16 13.44
CA TYR A 231 -6.88 4.84 13.26
C TYR A 231 -6.03 4.02 12.28
N VAL A 232 -5.67 2.78 12.66
CA VAL A 232 -4.85 1.88 11.84
C VAL A 232 -5.54 0.52 11.75
N GLU A 233 -5.77 0.04 10.53
CA GLU A 233 -6.37 -1.25 10.24
C GLU A 233 -5.61 -1.96 9.11
N GLN A 234 -5.10 -3.15 9.42
CA GLN A 234 -4.36 -4.02 8.52
C GLN A 234 -5.19 -5.29 8.29
N MET A 235 -5.76 -5.43 7.11
CA MET A 235 -6.72 -6.49 6.78
C MET A 235 -6.08 -7.54 5.88
N TRP A 236 -6.14 -8.80 6.28
CA TRP A 236 -5.63 -9.93 5.51
C TRP A 236 -6.70 -10.54 4.60
N PHE A 237 -6.31 -10.80 3.35
CA PHE A 237 -7.16 -11.35 2.29
C PHE A 237 -6.53 -12.60 1.66
N CYS A 238 -7.38 -13.50 1.16
CA CYS A 238 -6.94 -14.65 0.37
C CYS A 238 -6.27 -14.20 -0.93
N GLY A 239 -5.30 -14.99 -1.38
CA GLY A 239 -4.59 -14.80 -2.64
C GLY A 239 -3.17 -14.26 -2.47
N VAL A 240 -2.49 -14.16 -3.60
CA VAL A 240 -1.12 -13.65 -3.71
C VAL A 240 -1.12 -12.12 -3.86
N HIS A 241 0.07 -11.50 -3.97
CA HIS A 241 0.24 -10.05 -4.09
C HIS A 241 -0.74 -9.37 -5.08
N THR A 242 -0.86 -9.91 -6.29
CA THR A 242 -1.72 -9.39 -7.37
C THR A 242 -3.20 -9.78 -7.19
N ASP A 243 -3.51 -10.85 -6.47
CA ASP A 243 -4.90 -11.15 -6.08
C ASP A 243 -5.43 -10.13 -5.07
N VAL A 244 -4.55 -9.44 -4.33
CA VAL A 244 -4.95 -8.36 -3.41
C VAL A 244 -4.89 -6.98 -4.07
N GLY A 245 -3.83 -6.70 -4.83
CA GLY A 245 -3.63 -5.40 -5.47
C GLY A 245 -4.29 -5.21 -6.83
N GLY A 246 -4.84 -6.28 -7.44
CA GLY A 246 -5.34 -6.24 -8.81
C GLY A 246 -4.21 -6.37 -9.85
N GLY A 247 -4.60 -6.64 -11.10
CA GLY A 247 -3.66 -6.89 -12.20
C GLY A 247 -3.79 -8.25 -12.88
N TYR A 248 -4.66 -9.14 -12.39
CA TYR A 248 -5.03 -10.39 -13.06
C TYR A 248 -6.32 -10.26 -13.87
N PRO A 249 -6.45 -11.04 -14.96
CA PRO A 249 -7.71 -11.15 -15.68
C PRO A 249 -8.77 -11.81 -14.79
N PRO A 250 -10.06 -11.61 -15.11
CA PRO A 250 -11.11 -12.36 -14.44
C PRO A 250 -11.04 -13.85 -14.78
N ASP A 251 -11.56 -14.69 -13.89
CA ASP A 251 -11.68 -16.13 -14.13
C ASP A 251 -12.79 -16.46 -15.14
N ALA A 252 -12.98 -17.77 -15.42
CA ALA A 252 -14.00 -18.25 -16.35
C ALA A 252 -15.44 -17.82 -16.00
N HIS A 253 -15.69 -17.45 -14.74
CA HIS A 253 -16.99 -16.96 -14.24
C HIS A 253 -17.03 -15.43 -14.12
N LYS A 254 -16.07 -14.73 -14.72
CA LYS A 254 -15.91 -13.27 -14.67
C LYS A 254 -15.64 -12.72 -13.26
N ARG A 255 -15.09 -13.53 -12.35
CA ARG A 255 -14.78 -13.14 -10.96
C ARG A 255 -13.31 -12.74 -10.86
N ARG A 256 -13.00 -11.85 -9.91
CA ARG A 256 -11.62 -11.52 -9.55
C ARG A 256 -11.51 -11.56 -8.03
N LEU A 257 -10.52 -12.27 -7.51
CA LEU A 257 -10.28 -12.29 -6.07
C LEU A 257 -9.96 -10.87 -5.53
N SER A 258 -9.38 -10.02 -6.39
CA SER A 258 -9.06 -8.61 -6.11
C SER A 258 -10.26 -7.68 -5.99
N ASP A 259 -11.48 -8.12 -6.34
CA ASP A 259 -12.70 -7.35 -6.15
C ASP A 259 -13.04 -7.16 -4.68
N ILE A 260 -12.72 -8.16 -3.83
CA ILE A 260 -12.94 -8.10 -2.39
C ILE A 260 -12.11 -6.97 -1.73
N PRO A 261 -10.77 -6.93 -1.86
CA PRO A 261 -9.97 -5.87 -1.28
C PRO A 261 -10.18 -4.51 -1.96
N LEU A 262 -10.57 -4.45 -3.23
CA LEU A 262 -11.00 -3.19 -3.86
C LEU A 262 -12.26 -2.65 -3.19
N LYS A 263 -13.28 -3.50 -3.03
CA LYS A 263 -14.54 -3.13 -2.37
C LYS A 263 -14.27 -2.63 -0.95
N TRP A 264 -13.46 -3.37 -0.18
CA TRP A 264 -13.09 -2.97 1.18
C TRP A 264 -12.43 -1.59 1.23
N MET A 265 -11.40 -1.35 0.40
CA MET A 265 -10.70 -0.05 0.40
C MET A 265 -11.61 1.10 -0.04
N ARG A 266 -12.43 0.87 -1.08
CA ARG A 266 -13.43 1.84 -1.57
C ARG A 266 -14.41 2.22 -0.46
N ASP A 267 -14.94 1.23 0.27
CA ASP A 267 -15.90 1.48 1.35
C ASP A 267 -15.27 2.29 2.50
N LYS A 268 -13.98 2.07 2.81
CA LYS A 268 -13.23 2.91 3.78
C LYS A 268 -13.06 4.35 3.30
N ALA A 269 -12.76 4.55 2.01
CA ALA A 269 -12.62 5.87 1.42
C ALA A 269 -13.95 6.64 1.41
N GLU A 270 -15.05 5.96 1.06
CA GLU A 270 -16.39 6.53 1.08
C GLU A 270 -16.87 6.90 2.48
N ALA A 271 -16.57 6.07 3.48
CA ALA A 271 -16.85 6.40 4.88
C ALA A 271 -16.12 7.69 5.33
N LEU A 272 -15.03 8.04 4.66
CA LEU A 272 -14.26 9.28 4.86
C LEU A 272 -14.59 10.39 3.85
N ARG A 273 -15.70 10.23 3.10
CA ARG A 273 -16.26 11.19 2.13
C ARG A 273 -15.45 11.40 0.86
N LEU A 274 -14.53 10.49 0.51
CA LEU A 274 -14.04 10.42 -0.85
C LEU A 274 -15.08 9.70 -1.70
N HIS A 275 -15.92 10.48 -2.38
CA HIS A 275 -17.10 9.97 -3.06
C HIS A 275 -16.78 9.35 -4.42
N MET A 276 -17.46 8.27 -4.76
CA MET A 276 -17.39 7.59 -6.04
C MET A 276 -18.47 8.14 -7.00
N ASP A 277 -18.19 8.12 -8.29
CA ASP A 277 -19.12 8.50 -9.33
C ASP A 277 -20.19 7.41 -9.49
N PRO A 278 -21.48 7.72 -9.25
CA PRO A 278 -22.53 6.72 -9.30
C PRO A 278 -22.74 6.13 -10.70
N THR A 279 -22.43 6.88 -11.76
CA THR A 279 -22.50 6.40 -13.15
C THR A 279 -21.42 5.36 -13.39
N LEU A 280 -20.20 5.61 -12.89
CA LEU A 280 -19.09 4.68 -13.04
C LEU A 280 -19.26 3.45 -12.15
N GLU A 281 -19.83 3.57 -10.95
CA GLU A 281 -20.16 2.43 -10.09
C GLU A 281 -21.27 1.55 -10.68
N ALA A 282 -22.27 2.15 -11.34
CA ALA A 282 -23.36 1.40 -11.98
C ALA A 282 -22.94 0.71 -13.30
N ALA A 283 -21.82 1.13 -13.89
CA ALA A 283 -21.36 0.62 -15.18
C ALA A 283 -21.07 -0.90 -15.10
N PRO A 284 -21.56 -1.74 -16.05
CA PRO A 284 -21.40 -3.19 -16.00
C PRO A 284 -19.95 -3.67 -15.85
N GLN A 285 -19.00 -3.00 -16.52
CA GLN A 285 -17.57 -3.31 -16.44
C GLN A 285 -16.94 -3.02 -15.07
N ASN A 286 -17.61 -2.22 -14.23
CA ASN A 286 -17.13 -1.82 -12.92
C ASN A 286 -17.79 -2.57 -11.76
N GLN A 287 -18.79 -3.41 -12.04
CA GLN A 287 -19.41 -4.24 -11.02
C GLN A 287 -18.37 -5.17 -10.37
N LEU A 288 -18.34 -5.13 -9.04
CA LEU A 288 -17.42 -5.93 -8.25
C LEU A 288 -18.07 -7.28 -7.92
N ASN A 289 -17.45 -8.37 -8.35
CA ASN A 289 -17.88 -9.73 -8.02
C ASN A 289 -17.02 -10.26 -6.88
N SER A 290 -17.40 -9.92 -5.65
CA SER A 290 -16.68 -10.24 -4.41
C SER A 290 -16.85 -11.69 -3.94
N ASP A 291 -16.72 -12.67 -4.85
CA ASP A 291 -16.82 -14.10 -4.53
C ASP A 291 -15.51 -14.63 -3.90
N PRO A 292 -15.54 -15.13 -2.65
CA PRO A 292 -14.34 -15.70 -2.01
C PRO A 292 -13.79 -16.96 -2.69
N LEU A 293 -14.57 -17.61 -3.55
CA LEU A 293 -14.18 -18.78 -4.34
C LEU A 293 -13.66 -18.43 -5.74
N ALA A 294 -13.46 -17.15 -6.06
CA ALA A 294 -12.73 -16.76 -7.26
C ALA A 294 -11.35 -17.45 -7.33
N ASP A 295 -10.85 -17.67 -8.55
CA ASP A 295 -9.60 -18.39 -8.77
C ASP A 295 -8.44 -17.73 -8.01
N LYS A 296 -7.71 -18.55 -7.25
CA LYS A 296 -6.52 -18.14 -6.51
C LYS A 296 -5.30 -18.42 -7.38
N HIS A 297 -4.38 -17.47 -7.46
CA HIS A 297 -3.15 -17.66 -8.21
C HIS A 297 -2.04 -18.28 -7.36
N GLU A 298 -1.00 -18.77 -8.03
CA GLU A 298 0.23 -19.27 -7.41
C GLU A 298 1.34 -18.24 -7.52
N SER A 299 1.97 -17.88 -6.40
CA SER A 299 2.92 -16.78 -6.38
C SER A 299 4.27 -17.14 -6.99
N LYS A 300 4.69 -18.41 -6.85
CA LYS A 300 5.99 -18.90 -7.32
C LYS A 300 5.88 -19.46 -8.74
N LYS A 301 5.96 -18.56 -9.74
CA LYS A 301 6.08 -18.92 -11.17
C LYS A 301 7.51 -18.69 -11.69
N GLY A 302 7.87 -19.37 -12.78
CA GLY A 302 9.18 -19.20 -13.44
C GLY A 302 10.37 -19.45 -12.50
N LEU A 303 11.31 -18.51 -12.46
CA LEU A 303 12.53 -18.60 -11.63
C LEU A 303 12.24 -18.71 -10.13
N TYR A 304 11.10 -18.18 -9.66
CA TYR A 304 10.71 -18.29 -8.25
C TYR A 304 10.28 -19.69 -7.83
N ARG A 305 10.03 -20.63 -8.77
CA ARG A 305 9.70 -22.02 -8.43
C ARG A 305 10.80 -22.70 -7.62
N VAL A 306 12.06 -22.36 -7.89
CA VAL A 306 13.24 -23.01 -7.28
C VAL A 306 13.80 -22.25 -6.06
N THR A 307 13.34 -21.03 -5.81
CA THR A 307 13.78 -20.27 -4.62
C THR A 307 13.02 -20.76 -3.37
N PRO A 308 13.62 -20.76 -2.17
CA PRO A 308 12.87 -20.99 -0.93
C PRO A 308 11.65 -20.06 -0.83
N GLY A 309 10.51 -20.61 -0.43
CA GLY A 309 9.31 -19.80 -0.16
C GLY A 309 9.33 -19.27 1.27
N ILE A 310 8.59 -18.18 1.51
CA ILE A 310 8.30 -17.69 2.86
C ILE A 310 6.82 -17.87 3.18
N GLU A 311 6.49 -17.96 4.46
CA GLU A 311 5.12 -17.86 4.94
C GLU A 311 4.99 -16.56 5.72
N ARG A 312 4.07 -15.69 5.29
CA ARG A 312 3.83 -14.42 5.96
C ARG A 312 3.23 -14.64 7.34
N VAL A 313 3.67 -13.83 8.30
CA VAL A 313 3.17 -13.87 9.68
C VAL A 313 1.90 -13.04 9.81
N ILE A 314 0.81 -13.66 10.25
CA ILE A 314 -0.51 -13.03 10.41
C ILE A 314 -0.77 -12.74 11.88
N GLY A 315 -1.18 -11.51 12.21
CA GLY A 315 -1.71 -11.16 13.53
C GLY A 315 -0.69 -10.95 14.65
N MET A 316 0.60 -11.10 14.36
CA MET A 316 1.69 -10.79 15.29
C MET A 316 2.26 -9.41 15.01
N ALA A 317 2.64 -8.69 16.07
CA ALA A 317 3.26 -7.38 15.98
C ALA A 317 4.50 -7.42 15.08
N ALA A 318 4.57 -6.48 14.12
CA ALA A 318 5.78 -6.28 13.33
C ALA A 318 6.90 -5.73 14.22
N LYS A 319 8.14 -6.14 13.98
CA LYS A 319 9.30 -5.65 14.74
C LYS A 319 9.68 -4.24 14.28
N LEU A 320 10.13 -3.41 15.22
CA LEU A 320 10.92 -2.23 14.87
C LEU A 320 12.29 -2.67 14.36
N GLN A 321 12.78 -1.99 13.33
CA GLN A 321 14.06 -2.30 12.70
C GLN A 321 15.26 -2.13 13.65
N GLU A 322 15.08 -1.36 14.73
CA GLU A 322 16.09 -1.09 15.78
C GLU A 322 16.24 -2.23 16.81
N GLN A 323 15.36 -3.25 16.83
CA GLN A 323 15.45 -4.40 17.74
C GLN A 323 15.16 -5.74 17.01
N PRO A 324 16.05 -6.21 16.12
CA PRO A 324 15.80 -7.38 15.28
C PRO A 324 15.82 -8.73 16.02
N THR A 325 16.45 -8.83 17.20
CA THR A 325 16.77 -10.09 17.89
C THR A 325 15.66 -10.66 18.78
N GLU A 326 14.64 -9.88 19.16
CA GLU A 326 13.57 -10.37 20.04
C GLU A 326 12.38 -10.88 19.22
N SER A 327 12.02 -12.16 19.34
CA SER A 327 10.75 -12.66 18.81
C SER A 327 9.61 -12.07 19.65
N THR A 328 8.79 -11.21 19.06
CA THR A 328 7.60 -10.70 19.77
C THR A 328 6.53 -11.80 19.76
N THR A 329 5.98 -12.09 20.93
CA THR A 329 4.80 -12.97 21.08
C THR A 329 3.50 -12.15 21.14
N GLU A 330 3.60 -10.83 21.00
CA GLU A 330 2.48 -9.91 21.12
C GLU A 330 1.61 -9.91 19.86
N ARG A 331 0.29 -9.96 20.10
CA ARG A 331 -0.67 -9.77 19.01
C ARG A 331 -0.67 -8.32 18.54
N ASP A 332 -0.85 -8.16 17.25
CA ASP A 332 -1.09 -6.86 16.65
C ASP A 332 -2.60 -6.56 16.67
N PRO A 333 -3.07 -5.62 17.51
CA PRO A 333 -4.49 -5.27 17.59
C PRO A 333 -5.03 -4.57 16.33
N THR A 334 -4.14 -4.11 15.44
CA THR A 334 -4.52 -3.48 14.17
C THR A 334 -4.74 -4.51 13.05
N GLN A 335 -4.34 -5.77 13.25
CA GLN A 335 -4.41 -6.82 12.22
C GLN A 335 -5.65 -7.71 12.36
N HIS A 336 -6.41 -7.84 11.27
CA HIS A 336 -7.64 -8.64 11.22
C HIS A 336 -7.70 -9.51 9.96
N LEU A 337 -8.47 -10.60 10.00
CA LEU A 337 -8.84 -11.36 8.81
C LEU A 337 -10.13 -10.79 8.22
N HIS A 338 -10.17 -10.66 6.89
CA HIS A 338 -11.43 -10.29 6.23
C HIS A 338 -12.41 -11.48 6.31
N PRO A 339 -13.73 -11.27 6.54
CA PRO A 339 -14.71 -12.35 6.63
C PRO A 339 -14.71 -13.32 5.44
N SER A 340 -14.39 -12.82 4.23
CA SER A 340 -14.27 -13.66 3.03
C SER A 340 -13.21 -14.75 3.16
N VAL A 341 -12.17 -14.56 3.98
CA VAL A 341 -11.13 -15.57 4.23
C VAL A 341 -11.72 -16.79 4.94
N LEU A 342 -12.55 -16.53 5.96
CA LEU A 342 -13.24 -17.58 6.70
C LEU A 342 -14.32 -18.24 5.84
N GLU A 343 -15.01 -17.46 5.02
CA GLU A 343 -15.99 -17.99 4.07
C GLU A 343 -15.33 -18.93 3.04
N ARG A 344 -14.17 -18.56 2.49
CA ARG A 344 -13.39 -19.46 1.62
C ARG A 344 -12.95 -20.71 2.37
N TRP A 345 -12.43 -20.57 3.59
CA TRP A 345 -12.05 -21.72 4.41
C TRP A 345 -13.20 -22.71 4.62
N ASP A 346 -14.40 -22.19 4.90
CA ASP A 346 -15.59 -22.99 5.17
C ASP A 346 -16.14 -23.67 3.90
N LYS A 347 -16.07 -23.00 2.74
CA LYS A 347 -16.59 -23.50 1.45
C LYS A 347 -15.59 -24.34 0.64
N ASP A 348 -14.29 -24.12 0.82
CA ASP A 348 -13.20 -24.83 0.14
C ASP A 348 -12.36 -25.63 1.16
N PRO A 349 -12.58 -26.95 1.26
CA PRO A 349 -11.82 -27.82 2.18
C PRO A 349 -10.32 -27.87 1.87
N SER A 350 -9.90 -27.53 0.64
CA SER A 350 -8.49 -27.54 0.24
C SER A 350 -7.72 -26.30 0.71
N TYR A 351 -8.42 -25.21 1.03
CA TYR A 351 -7.80 -23.95 1.45
C TYR A 351 -7.41 -23.98 2.93
N ARG A 352 -6.23 -24.54 3.24
CA ARG A 352 -5.68 -24.63 4.60
C ARG A 352 -4.21 -24.14 4.69
N PRO A 353 -3.90 -22.89 4.30
CA PRO A 353 -2.52 -22.41 4.34
C PRO A 353 -2.00 -22.38 5.78
N ASN A 354 -0.74 -22.80 5.99
CA ASN A 354 -0.21 -23.03 7.35
C ASN A 354 -0.18 -21.76 8.21
N ASN A 355 0.12 -20.61 7.63
CA ASN A 355 0.11 -19.32 8.34
C ASN A 355 -1.30 -18.97 8.85
N LEU A 356 -2.34 -19.21 8.06
CA LEU A 356 -3.73 -19.04 8.48
C LEU A 356 -4.10 -20.05 9.57
N VAL A 357 -3.72 -21.32 9.44
CA VAL A 357 -3.92 -22.35 10.49
C VAL A 357 -3.28 -21.90 11.81
N ARG A 358 -2.04 -21.38 11.76
CA ARG A 358 -1.34 -20.86 12.95
C ARG A 358 -2.07 -19.67 13.57
N TYR A 359 -2.54 -18.72 12.75
CA TYR A 359 -3.34 -17.58 13.24
C TYR A 359 -4.65 -18.04 13.89
N LEU A 360 -5.41 -18.92 13.24
CA LEU A 360 -6.68 -19.41 13.77
C LEU A 360 -6.50 -20.18 15.09
N LYS A 361 -5.41 -20.95 15.23
CA LYS A 361 -5.02 -21.56 16.51
C LYS A 361 -4.70 -20.51 17.57
N MET A 362 -3.92 -19.49 17.21
CA MET A 362 -3.55 -18.40 18.12
C MET A 362 -4.78 -17.64 18.65
N VAL A 363 -5.84 -17.50 17.84
CA VAL A 363 -7.08 -16.83 18.24
C VAL A 363 -8.14 -17.77 18.81
N ASN A 364 -7.84 -19.06 18.99
CA ASN A 364 -8.76 -20.10 19.46
C ASN A 364 -10.03 -20.21 18.60
N ASP A 365 -9.93 -20.03 17.27
CA ASP A 365 -11.07 -20.19 16.37
C ASP A 365 -11.48 -21.68 16.28
N PRO A 366 -12.76 -22.04 16.47
CA PRO A 366 -13.21 -23.43 16.47
C PRO A 366 -12.97 -24.16 15.13
N ARG A 367 -12.75 -23.44 14.03
CA ARG A 367 -12.47 -24.03 12.71
C ARG A 367 -11.21 -24.89 12.69
N VAL A 368 -10.22 -24.62 13.53
CA VAL A 368 -8.98 -25.41 13.58
C VAL A 368 -9.15 -26.77 14.26
N ALA A 369 -10.17 -26.94 15.11
CA ALA A 369 -10.47 -28.25 15.71
C ALA A 369 -10.90 -29.29 14.67
N LYS A 370 -11.43 -28.84 13.52
CA LYS A 370 -11.83 -29.68 12.38
C LYS A 370 -10.67 -30.04 11.44
N VAL A 371 -9.51 -29.41 11.62
CA VAL A 371 -8.28 -29.73 10.86
C VAL A 371 -7.56 -30.84 11.63
N GLY A 372 -7.82 -32.10 11.25
CA GLY A 372 -7.26 -33.28 11.92
C GLY A 372 -5.74 -33.18 12.16
N MET A 373 -5.25 -33.88 13.19
CA MET A 373 -3.87 -33.94 13.69
C MET A 373 -2.81 -34.33 12.64
N GLY A 374 -2.53 -33.46 11.66
CA GLY A 374 -1.62 -33.75 10.54
C GLY A 374 -0.51 -32.71 10.31
N VAL A 375 -0.51 -31.57 11.01
CA VAL A 375 0.53 -30.55 10.83
C VAL A 375 1.63 -30.77 11.86
N LYS A 376 2.71 -31.44 11.44
CA LYS A 376 3.97 -31.53 12.21
C LYS A 376 4.46 -30.12 12.52
N ALA A 377 4.79 -29.88 13.79
CA ALA A 377 5.56 -28.70 14.20
C ALA A 377 6.87 -28.63 13.40
N PRO A 378 7.36 -27.44 13.02
CA PRO A 378 8.64 -27.32 12.34
C PRO A 378 9.75 -27.88 13.25
N SER A 379 10.61 -28.73 12.68
CA SER A 379 11.85 -29.14 13.32
C SER A 379 12.74 -27.90 13.50
N PRO A 380 13.36 -27.71 14.67
CA PRO A 380 14.36 -26.66 14.82
C PRO A 380 15.56 -26.99 13.92
N ALA A 381 15.98 -26.03 13.11
CA ALA A 381 17.27 -26.01 12.43
C ALA A 381 17.88 -24.63 12.62
#